data_AF-A0A917VMK0-F1
#
_entry.id   AF-A0A917VMK0-F1
#
_cell.length_a   1.000
_cell.length_b   1.000
_cell.length_c   1.000
_cell.angle_alpha   90.00
_cell.angle_beta   90.00
_cell.angle_gamma   90.00
#
_symmetry.space_group_name_H-M   'P 1'
#
loop_
_entity.id
_entity.type
_entity.pdbx_description
1 polymer ?
#
loop_
_entity_poly.entity_id
_entity_poly.type
_entity_poly.pdbx_seq_one_letter_code
_entity_poly.pdbx_strand_id
1 'polypeptide(L)' 'MPSSARVSAAQVDTIVAVRIDDGLITGLYAVRNPVELARIEQETALRR' A
#
# COMPACT_ATOMS: atom_id res chain seq x y z
N MET A 1 -2.01 -30.61 18.30
CA MET A 1 -1.68 -29.17 18.14
C MET A 1 -2.10 -28.76 16.73
N PRO A 2 -2.98 -27.76 16.52
CA PRO A 2 -3.28 -27.32 15.16
C PRO A 2 -2.20 -26.34 14.70
N SER A 3 -1.62 -26.66 13.54
CA SER A 3 -0.76 -25.77 12.76
C SER A 3 -1.54 -24.51 12.40
N SER A 4 -1.14 -23.37 12.96
CA SER A 4 -1.63 -22.07 12.56
C SER A 4 -0.95 -21.68 11.26
N ALA A 5 -1.69 -21.80 10.16
CA ALA A 5 -1.31 -21.20 8.88
C ALA A 5 -1.12 -19.70 9.10
N ARG A 6 0.15 -19.25 9.14
CA ARG A 6 0.48 -17.82 9.09
C ARG A 6 0.15 -17.35 7.69
N VAL A 7 -0.77 -16.41 7.58
CA VAL A 7 -0.90 -15.57 6.39
C VAL A 7 0.43 -14.83 6.26
N SER A 8 1.26 -15.21 5.28
CA SER A 8 2.41 -14.40 4.90
C SER A 8 1.86 -13.14 4.25
N ALA A 9 1.98 -11.99 4.93
CA ALA A 9 1.75 -10.71 4.28
C ALA A 9 2.68 -10.67 3.06
N ALA A 10 2.09 -10.64 1.86
CA ALA A 10 2.86 -10.51 0.63
C ALA A 10 3.76 -9.28 0.77
N GLN A 11 5.06 -9.45 0.50
CA GLN A 11 6.03 -8.37 0.65
C GLN A 11 5.66 -7.23 -0.32
N VAL A 12 5.21 -6.11 0.22
CA VAL A 12 4.85 -4.93 -0.59
C VAL A 12 6.13 -4.32 -1.14
N ASP A 13 6.38 -4.51 -2.43
CA ASP A 13 7.59 -4.03 -3.13
C ASP A 13 7.46 -2.58 -3.63
N THR A 14 6.24 -2.12 -3.89
CA THR A 14 5.96 -0.80 -4.48
C THR A 14 4.62 -0.26 -4.02
N ILE A 15 4.56 1.02 -3.65
CA ILE A 15 3.30 1.76 -3.50
C ILE A 15 3.12 2.72 -4.67
N VAL A 16 1.88 2.87 -5.14
CA VAL A 16 1.50 3.92 -6.08
C VAL A 16 0.66 4.95 -5.33
N ALA A 17 1.12 6.20 -5.31
CA ALA A 17 0.33 7.33 -4.85
C ALA A 17 -0.38 7.99 -6.04
N VAL A 18 -1.68 8.24 -5.89
CA VAL A 18 -2.52 8.91 -6.90
C VAL A 18 -2.87 10.30 -6.37
N ARG A 19 -2.62 11.33 -7.17
CA ARG A 19 -3.11 12.69 -6.90
C ARG A 19 -4.40 12.91 -7.68
N ILE A 20 -5.43 13.37 -6.97
CA ILE A 20 -6.72 13.73 -7.55
C ILE A 20 -6.94 15.22 -7.28
N ASP A 21 -7.17 15.99 -8.33
CA ASP A 21 -7.63 17.37 -8.24
C ASP A 21 -8.91 17.51 -9.08
N ASP A 22 -9.92 18.21 -8.56
CA ASP A 22 -11.21 18.42 -9.23
C ASP A 22 -11.90 17.14 -9.76
N GLY A 23 -11.71 16.01 -9.07
CA GLY A 23 -12.28 14.71 -9.45
C GLY A 23 -11.55 13.99 -10.59
N LEU A 24 -10.43 14.54 -11.06
CA LEU A 24 -9.59 13.95 -12.09
C LEU A 24 -8.27 13.46 -11.51
N ILE A 25 -7.73 12.38 -12.05
CA ILE A 25 -6.37 11.93 -11.74
C ILE A 25 -5.39 12.91 -12.41
N THR A 26 -4.64 13.65 -11.60
CA THR A 26 -3.66 14.64 -12.06
C THR A 26 -2.22 14.19 -11.86
N GLY A 27 -1.99 13.09 -11.13
CA GLY A 27 -0.66 12.55 -10.93
C GLY A 27 -0.64 11.10 -10.46
N LEU A 28 0.41 10.38 -10.86
CA LEU A 28 0.72 9.02 -10.43
C LEU A 28 2.21 8.96 -10.05
N TYR A 29 2.50 8.48 -8.84
CA TYR A 29 3.85 8.37 -8.32
C TYR A 29 4.10 6.94 -7.84
N ALA A 30 5.04 6.23 -8.46
CA ALA A 30 5.47 4.93 -7.98
C ALA A 30 6.64 5.10 -6.99
N VAL A 31 6.45 4.67 -5.75
CA VAL A 31 7.45 4.71 -4.69
C VAL A 31 7.96 3.30 -4.45
N ARG A 32 9.21 3.05 -4.85
CA ARG A 32 9.97 1.83 -4.56
C ARG A 32 10.99 2.10 -3.45
N ASN A 33 10.50 2.47 -2.27
CA ASN A 33 11.38 2.63 -1.11
C ASN A 33 11.00 1.61 -0.03
N PRO A 34 11.59 0.41 -0.05
CA PRO A 34 11.22 -0.67 0.87
C PRO A 34 11.37 -0.30 2.35
N VAL A 35 12.25 0.66 2.70
CA VAL A 35 12.47 1.11 4.09
C VAL A 35 11.30 1.96 4.59
N GLU A 36 10.80 2.89 3.77
CA GLU A 36 9.65 3.72 4.12
C GLU A 36 8.34 2.92 4.06
N LEU A 37 8.28 1.94 3.15
CA LEU A 37 7.15 1.01 3.01
C LEU A 37 6.98 0.09 4.23
N ALA A 38 8.09 -0.39 4.81
CA ALA A 38 8.05 -1.21 6.02
C ALA A 38 7.49 -0.47 7.25
N ARG A 39 7.42 0.87 7.20
CA ARG A 39 6.92 1.73 8.28
C ARG A 39 5.43 2.03 8.18
N ILE A 40 4.77 1.65 7.07
CA ILE A 40 3.34 1.80 6.88
C ILE A 40 2.66 0.54 7.42
N GLU A 41 2.18 0.60 8.67
CA GLU A 41 1.54 -0.54 9.34
C GLU A 41 0.05 -0.70 8.99
N GLN A 42 -0.56 0.31 8.36
CA GLN A 42 -2.01 0.33 8.17
C GLN A 42 -2.42 0.93 6.82
N GLU A 43 -3.17 0.14 6.06
CA GLU A 43 -3.82 0.57 4.82
C GLU A 43 -5.09 1.35 5.18
N THR A 44 -5.19 2.61 4.75
CA THR A 44 -6.43 3.38 4.86
C THR A 44 -7.27 3.16 3.61
N ALA A 45 -8.30 2.32 3.72
CA ALA A 45 -9.23 2.07 2.61
C ALA A 45 -10.08 3.32 2.34
N LEU A 46 -9.77 4.03 1.26
CA LEU A 46 -10.65 5.09 0.76
C LEU A 46 -11.92 4.45 0.18
N ARG A 47 -13.09 4.89 0.65
CA ARG A 47 -14.39 4.51 0.11
C ARG A 47 -14.99 5.70 -0.64
N ARG A 48 -15.73 5.39 -1.70
CA ARG A 48 -16.41 6.37 -2.56
C ARG A 48 -17.56 7.05 -1.85
#